data_AF-A0A3D9BAU9-F1
#
_entry.id   AF-A0A3D9BAU9-F1
#
_cell.length_a   1.000
_cell.length_b   1.000
_cell.length_c   1.000
_cell.angle_alpha   90.00
_cell.angle_beta   90.00
_cell.angle_gamma   90.00
#
_symmetry.space_group_name_H-M   'P 1'
#
loop_
_entity.id
_entity.type
_entity.pdbx_description
1 polymer ?
#
loop_
_entity_poly.entity_id
_entity_poly.type
_entity_poly.pdbx_seq_one_letter_code
_entity_poly.pdbx_strand_id
1 'polypeptide(L)'
;MKNYTIKELAELLDVSERTILRQIQTISDKLKNPYSKGFTMSEDLKNIVFSDKFQTTLDKENEEEFDYFEAFTTEEYMEFQKRINEYPVLKEYIESLKTELEFLRFNFAQQTETNKSLVQSLREKNFIEAKEKGLDKD
;
A
#
# COMPACT_ATOMS: atom_id res chain seq x y z
N MET A 1 30.41 -41.74 16.22
CA MET A 1 31.75 -41.29 15.81
C MET A 1 32.59 -41.14 17.05
N LYS A 2 33.81 -41.69 17.05
CA LYS A 2 34.78 -41.44 18.12
C LYS A 2 35.33 -40.03 17.93
N ASN A 3 35.36 -39.25 18.99
CA ASN A 3 35.99 -37.94 18.99
C ASN A 3 37.46 -38.13 19.36
N TYR A 4 38.36 -37.46 18.64
CA TYR A 4 39.78 -37.45 18.95
C TYR A 4 40.20 -36.03 19.31
N THR A 5 41.03 -35.91 20.33
CA THR A 5 41.71 -34.66 20.64
C THR A 5 42.88 -34.43 19.69
N ILE A 6 43.37 -33.18 19.59
CA ILE A 6 44.54 -32.85 18.76
C ILE A 6 45.78 -33.67 19.19
N LYS A 7 45.89 -33.97 20.48
CA LYS A 7 46.98 -34.78 21.05
C LYS A 7 46.91 -36.24 20.60
N GLU A 8 45.72 -36.84 20.70
CA GLU A 8 45.50 -38.22 20.25
C GLU A 8 45.69 -38.35 18.73
N LEU A 9 45.32 -37.32 17.95
CA LEU A 9 45.59 -37.30 16.51
C LEU A 9 47.09 -37.18 16.21
N ALA A 10 47.83 -36.38 16.99
CA ALA A 10 49.27 -36.23 16.86
C ALA A 10 50.00 -37.55 17.10
N GLU A 11 49.59 -38.27 18.15
CA GLU A 11 50.12 -39.59 18.49
C GLU A 11 49.74 -40.66 17.45
N LEU A 12 48.49 -40.67 16.98
CA LEU A 12 48.00 -41.69 16.04
C LEU A 12 48.61 -41.56 14.63
N LEU A 13 48.85 -40.32 14.19
CA LEU A 13 49.39 -40.01 12.87
C LEU A 13 50.91 -39.79 12.88
N ASP A 14 51.56 -39.94 14.04
CA ASP A 14 52.99 -39.70 14.25
C ASP A 14 53.47 -38.33 13.73
N VAL A 15 52.73 -37.28 14.07
CA VAL A 15 53.02 -35.89 13.66
C VAL A 15 52.88 -34.93 14.83
N SER A 16 53.59 -33.80 14.79
CA SER A 16 53.43 -32.77 15.82
C SER A 16 52.02 -32.17 15.82
N GLU A 17 51.52 -31.79 17.01
CA GLU A 17 50.24 -31.06 17.15
C GLU A 17 50.21 -29.78 16.27
N ARG A 18 51.37 -29.12 16.11
CA ARG A 18 51.52 -27.94 15.25
C ARG A 18 51.24 -28.26 13.78
N THR A 19 51.64 -29.44 13.31
CA THR A 19 51.40 -29.88 11.93
C THR A 19 49.91 -30.06 11.69
N ILE A 20 49.21 -30.67 12.65
CA ILE A 20 47.74 -30.87 12.59
C ILE A 20 47.02 -29.52 12.56
N LEU A 21 47.36 -28.62 13.48
CA LEU A 21 46.78 -27.28 13.52
C LEU A 21 47.01 -26.49 12.22
N ARG A 22 48.23 -26.58 11.64
CA ARG A 22 48.55 -25.94 10.36
C ARG A 22 47.72 -26.50 9.20
N GLN A 23 47.51 -27.82 9.18
CA GLN A 23 46.69 -28.46 8.15
C GLN A 23 45.21 -28.04 8.27
N ILE A 24 44.66 -28.01 9.49
CA ILE A 24 43.31 -27.51 9.75
C ILE A 24 43.16 -26.06 9.27
N GLN A 25 44.14 -25.20 9.60
CA GLN A 25 44.15 -23.81 9.17
C GLN A 25 44.17 -23.68 7.63
N THR A 26 45.01 -24.48 6.96
CA THR A 26 45.11 -24.47 5.49
C THR A 26 43.79 -24.88 4.83
N ILE A 27 43.08 -25.86 5.39
CA ILE A 27 41.76 -26.28 4.90
C ILE A 27 40.73 -25.19 5.18
N SER A 28 40.74 -24.59 6.37
CA SER A 28 39.85 -23.48 6.74
C SER A 28 40.02 -22.29 5.79
N ASP A 29 41.26 -21.91 5.47
CA ASP A 29 41.52 -20.78 4.57
C ASP A 29 41.10 -21.08 3.12
N LYS A 30 41.20 -22.32 2.66
CA LYS A 30 40.63 -22.75 1.37
C LYS A 30 39.10 -22.68 1.35
N LEU A 31 38.45 -22.98 2.48
CA LEU A 31 36.99 -22.93 2.61
C LEU A 31 36.43 -21.50 2.74
N LYS A 32 37.25 -20.50 3.10
CA LYS A 32 36.81 -19.10 3.23
C LYS A 32 36.40 -18.43 1.91
N ASN A 33 36.87 -18.92 0.76
CA ASN A 33 36.52 -18.36 -0.56
C ASN A 33 36.14 -19.46 -1.57
N PRO A 34 34.98 -20.12 -1.38
CA PRO A 34 34.56 -21.26 -2.19
C PRO A 34 34.17 -20.90 -3.63
N TYR A 35 33.95 -19.61 -3.92
CA TYR A 35 33.56 -19.11 -5.24
C TYR A 35 34.75 -18.78 -6.15
N SER A 36 35.97 -19.04 -5.70
CA SER A 36 37.15 -18.97 -6.56
C SER A 36 37.04 -20.04 -7.66
N LYS A 37 37.29 -19.66 -8.92
CA LYS A 37 37.26 -20.59 -10.07
C LYS A 37 38.18 -21.80 -9.77
N GLY A 38 37.59 -22.98 -9.65
CA GLY A 38 38.32 -24.24 -9.46
C GLY A 38 38.29 -24.85 -8.05
N PHE A 39 37.46 -24.35 -7.13
CA PHE A 39 37.25 -25.03 -5.85
C PHE A 39 36.62 -26.42 -6.08
N THR A 40 37.30 -27.46 -5.59
CA THR A 40 36.82 -28.84 -5.59
C THR A 40 36.87 -29.38 -4.16
N MET A 41 35.84 -30.14 -3.77
CA MET A 41 35.73 -30.77 -2.46
C MET A 41 35.74 -32.29 -2.64
N SER A 42 36.44 -33.02 -1.75
CA SER A 42 36.40 -34.48 -1.75
C SER A 42 35.03 -34.99 -1.27
N GLU A 43 34.60 -36.13 -1.79
CA GLU A 43 33.31 -36.75 -1.45
C GLU A 43 33.17 -37.01 0.07
N ASP A 44 34.28 -37.36 0.73
CA ASP A 44 34.32 -37.59 2.18
C ASP A 44 33.96 -36.32 2.98
N LEU A 45 34.43 -35.15 2.52
CA LEU A 45 34.12 -33.87 3.17
C LEU A 45 32.68 -33.44 2.89
N LYS A 46 32.16 -33.70 1.69
CA LYS A 46 30.75 -33.48 1.35
C LYS A 46 29.84 -34.26 2.31
N ASN A 47 30.14 -35.55 2.55
CA ASN A 47 29.33 -36.38 3.43
C ASN A 47 29.39 -35.91 4.90
N ILE A 48 30.49 -35.31 5.34
CA ILE A 48 30.61 -34.73 6.69
C ILE A 48 29.84 -33.42 6.80
N VAL A 49 30.02 -32.49 5.85
CA VAL A 49 29.38 -31.16 5.86
C VAL A 49 27.87 -31.26 5.77
N PHE A 50 27.35 -32.16 4.94
CA PHE A 50 25.92 -32.37 4.76
C PHE A 50 25.34 -33.46 5.66
N SER A 51 26.09 -33.98 6.63
CA SER A 51 25.52 -34.87 7.65
C SER A 51 24.64 -34.09 8.63
N ASP A 52 23.56 -34.72 9.12
CA ASP A 52 22.54 -34.15 10.04
C ASP A 52 23.10 -33.42 11.27
N LYS A 53 24.38 -33.64 11.63
CA LYS A 53 25.02 -33.08 12.83
C LYS A 53 25.63 -31.70 12.62
N PHE A 54 25.89 -31.30 11.38
CA PHE A 54 26.51 -30.01 11.04
C PHE A 54 25.55 -29.05 10.33
N GLN A 55 24.35 -29.49 9.96
CA GLN A 55 23.34 -28.64 9.38
C GLN A 55 22.69 -27.77 10.47
N THR A 56 22.88 -26.46 10.40
CA THR A 56 21.93 -25.51 11.00
C THR A 56 20.80 -25.34 10.00
N THR A 57 19.64 -25.94 10.28
CA THR A 57 18.39 -25.90 9.49
C THR A 57 18.60 -26.14 7.99
N LEU A 58 18.18 -27.30 7.49
CA LEU A 58 17.95 -27.47 6.06
C LEU A 58 17.19 -26.25 5.54
N ASP A 59 17.81 -25.44 4.70
CA ASP A 59 17.11 -24.57 3.76
C ASP A 59 16.42 -25.48 2.74
N LYS A 60 15.46 -26.28 3.21
CA LYS A 60 14.29 -26.52 2.40
C LYS A 60 13.66 -25.14 2.36
N GLU A 61 13.74 -24.51 1.20
CA GLU A 61 12.78 -23.47 0.83
C GLU A 61 11.44 -24.00 1.33
N ASN A 62 10.96 -23.42 2.42
CA ASN A 62 9.60 -23.63 2.84
C ASN A 62 8.80 -23.13 1.63
N GLU A 63 8.31 -24.05 0.81
CA GLU A 63 7.05 -23.89 0.08
C GLU A 63 5.90 -23.78 1.11
N GLU A 64 6.10 -23.03 2.19
CA GLU A 64 5.00 -22.38 2.88
C GLU A 64 4.59 -21.29 1.90
N GLU A 65 3.65 -21.64 1.05
CA GLU A 65 2.72 -20.71 0.42
C GLU A 65 2.18 -19.84 1.56
N PHE A 66 2.90 -18.76 1.88
CA PHE A 66 2.42 -17.76 2.81
C PHE A 66 1.14 -17.24 2.17
N ASP A 67 0.00 -17.62 2.75
CA ASP A 67 -1.29 -17.05 2.44
C ASP A 67 -1.15 -15.55 2.76
N TYR A 68 -0.87 -14.73 1.75
CA TYR A 68 -0.62 -13.30 1.89
C TYR A 68 -1.94 -12.66 2.37
N PHE A 69 -2.14 -12.63 3.69
CA PHE A 69 -3.32 -12.06 4.31
C PHE A 69 -3.04 -10.59 4.65
N GLU A 70 -3.28 -9.70 3.69
CA GLU A 70 -3.30 -8.26 3.94
C GLU A 70 -4.66 -7.89 4.56
N ALA A 71 -4.74 -8.00 5.88
CA ALA A 71 -5.92 -7.60 6.64
C ALA A 71 -6.07 -6.08 6.57
N PHE A 72 -7.27 -5.58 6.26
CA PHE A 72 -7.57 -4.16 6.44
C PHE A 72 -7.27 -3.75 7.88
N THR A 73 -6.64 -2.60 8.03
CA THR A 73 -6.67 -1.88 9.30
C THR A 73 -8.12 -1.51 9.63
N THR A 74 -8.42 -1.31 10.93
CA THR A 74 -9.78 -0.93 11.35
C THR A 74 -10.27 0.33 10.63
N GLU A 75 -9.37 1.28 10.38
CA GLU A 75 -9.65 2.51 9.66
C GLU A 75 -10.00 2.26 8.19
N GLU A 76 -9.22 1.42 7.49
CA GLU A 76 -9.49 1.09 6.09
C GLU A 76 -10.80 0.31 5.93
N TYR A 77 -11.10 -0.60 6.86
CA TYR A 77 -12.36 -1.33 6.83
C TYR A 77 -13.56 -0.40 7.02
N MET A 78 -13.47 0.56 7.94
CA MET A 78 -14.50 1.58 8.13
C MET A 78 -14.65 2.46 6.88
N GLU A 79 -13.55 2.89 6.27
CA GLU A 79 -13.60 3.72 5.06
C GLU A 79 -14.17 2.95 3.86
N PHE A 80 -13.86 1.65 3.75
CA PHE A 80 -14.48 0.77 2.76
C PHE A 80 -15.99 0.67 2.95
N GLN A 81 -16.47 0.49 4.19
CA GLN A 81 -17.91 0.48 4.50
C GLN A 81 -18.58 1.80 4.14
N LYS A 82 -17.96 2.95 4.45
CA LYS A 82 -18.48 4.27 4.05
C LYS A 82 -18.57 4.41 2.55
N ARG A 83 -17.56 3.94 1.81
CA ARG A 83 -17.54 4.00 0.35
C ARG A 83 -18.65 3.18 -0.29
N ILE A 84 -19.00 2.03 0.29
CA ILE A 84 -20.08 1.18 -0.21
C ILE A 84 -21.46 1.75 0.15
N ASN A 85 -21.64 2.23 1.38
CA ASN A 85 -22.98 2.54 1.90
C ASN A 85 -23.29 4.04 1.92
N GLU A 86 -22.36 4.86 2.41
CA GLU A 86 -22.63 6.28 2.71
C GLU A 86 -22.38 7.17 1.50
N TYR A 87 -21.29 6.94 0.77
CA TYR A 87 -20.89 7.82 -0.34
C TYR A 87 -21.86 7.81 -1.52
N PRO A 88 -22.46 6.67 -1.93
CA PRO A 88 -23.47 6.68 -2.98
C PRO A 88 -24.70 7.50 -2.60
N VAL A 89 -25.20 7.33 -1.37
CA VAL A 89 -26.35 8.09 -0.85
C VAL A 89 -26.02 9.57 -0.77
N LEU A 90 -24.83 9.93 -0.29
CA LEU A 90 -24.38 11.31 -0.23
C LEU A 90 -24.27 11.93 -1.63
N LYS A 91 -23.78 11.17 -2.62
CA LYS A 91 -23.68 11.62 -4.01
C LYS A 91 -25.06 11.87 -4.61
N GLU A 92 -26.01 10.96 -4.44
CA GLU A 92 -27.40 11.13 -4.89
C GLU A 92 -28.03 12.37 -4.25
N TYR A 93 -27.81 12.58 -2.95
CA TYR A 93 -28.30 13.77 -2.25
C TYR A 93 -27.71 15.06 -2.81
N ILE A 94 -26.39 15.11 -3.06
CA ILE A 94 -25.73 16.27 -3.68
C ILE A 94 -26.29 16.56 -5.07
N GLU A 95 -26.52 15.54 -5.90
CA GLU A 95 -27.14 15.73 -7.22
C GLU A 95 -28.57 16.25 -7.10
N SER A 96 -29.37 15.75 -6.15
CA SER A 96 -30.72 16.28 -5.90
C SER A 96 -30.71 17.76 -5.51
N LEU A 97 -29.77 18.17 -4.66
CA LEU A 97 -29.60 19.57 -4.26
C LEU A 97 -29.19 20.47 -5.43
N LYS A 98 -28.35 19.98 -6.35
CA LYS A 98 -28.01 20.72 -7.57
C LYS A 98 -29.23 20.95 -8.45
N THR A 99 -30.05 19.93 -8.67
CA THR A 99 -31.29 20.05 -9.45
C THR A 99 -32.24 21.05 -8.82
N GLU A 100 -32.41 21.01 -7.49
CA GLU A 100 -33.25 21.98 -6.78
C GLU A 100 -32.72 23.41 -6.92
N LEU A 101 -31.41 23.62 -6.80
CA LEU A 101 -30.78 24.93 -6.99
C LEU A 101 -30.98 25.47 -8.41
N GLU A 102 -30.87 24.64 -9.43
CA GLU A 102 -31.12 25.03 -10.82
C GLU A 102 -32.58 25.44 -11.03
N PHE A 103 -33.52 24.66 -10.47
CA PHE A 103 -34.94 24.99 -10.50
C PHE A 103 -35.24 26.32 -9.81
N LEU A 104 -34.67 26.56 -8.62
CA LEU A 104 -34.84 27.82 -7.89
C LEU A 104 -34.26 29.00 -8.67
N ARG A 105 -33.07 28.86 -9.29
CA ARG A 105 -32.47 29.89 -10.14
C ARG A 105 -33.36 30.23 -11.32
N PHE A 106 -33.91 29.21 -11.99
CA PHE A 106 -34.83 29.41 -13.11
C PHE A 106 -36.10 30.16 -12.68
N ASN A 107 -36.75 29.71 -11.60
CA ASN A 107 -37.96 30.37 -11.10
C ASN A 107 -37.70 31.81 -10.67
N PHE A 108 -36.58 32.07 -10.01
CA PHE A 108 -36.21 33.42 -9.60
C PHE A 108 -36.02 34.34 -10.80
N ALA A 109 -35.42 33.85 -11.89
CA ALA A 109 -35.28 34.61 -13.12
C ALA A 109 -36.64 34.93 -13.75
N GLN A 110 -37.54 33.95 -13.83
CA GLN A 110 -38.91 34.14 -14.34
C GLN A 110 -39.71 35.13 -13.48
N GLN A 111 -39.64 35.01 -12.16
CA GLN A 111 -40.29 35.92 -11.22
C GLN A 111 -39.75 37.35 -11.37
N THR A 112 -38.43 37.51 -11.55
CA THR A 112 -37.81 38.81 -11.78
C THR A 112 -38.35 39.45 -13.06
N GLU A 113 -38.51 38.68 -14.14
CA GLU A 113 -39.04 39.20 -15.40
C GLU A 113 -40.53 39.57 -15.30
N THR A 114 -41.31 38.73 -14.62
CA THR A 114 -42.72 39.03 -14.32
C THR A 114 -42.86 40.32 -13.50
N ASN A 115 -42.01 40.50 -12.49
CA ASN A 115 -42.01 41.71 -11.67
C ASN A 115 -41.65 42.97 -12.47
N LYS A 116 -40.67 42.89 -13.38
CA LYS A 116 -40.34 44.02 -14.26
C LYS A 116 -41.53 44.40 -15.14
N SER A 117 -42.20 43.41 -15.73
CA SER A 117 -43.39 43.64 -16.56
C SER A 117 -44.52 44.28 -15.75
N LEU A 118 -44.78 43.81 -14.54
CA LEU A 118 -45.78 44.42 -13.65
C LEU A 118 -45.44 45.87 -13.29
N VAL A 119 -44.18 46.15 -12.95
CA VAL A 119 -43.73 47.52 -12.66
C VAL A 119 -43.92 48.43 -13.87
N GLN A 120 -43.61 47.95 -15.08
CA GLN A 120 -43.84 48.70 -16.30
C GLN A 120 -45.33 48.98 -16.52
N SER A 121 -46.20 47.97 -16.41
CA SER A 121 -47.65 48.13 -16.54
C SER A 121 -48.22 49.11 -15.51
N LEU A 122 -47.72 49.09 -14.27
CA LEU A 122 -48.11 50.07 -13.24
C LEU A 122 -47.66 51.49 -13.60
N ARG A 123 -46.45 51.67 -14.14
CA ARG A 123 -45.98 52.98 -14.60
C ARG A 123 -46.83 53.51 -15.74
N GLU A 124 -47.14 52.68 -16.73
CA GLU A 124 -47.99 53.02 -17.86
C GLU A 124 -49.41 53.40 -17.39
N LYS A 125 -49.99 52.60 -16.50
CA LYS A 125 -51.29 52.92 -15.89
C LYS A 125 -51.25 54.25 -15.14
N ASN A 126 -50.25 54.47 -14.30
CA ASN A 126 -50.11 55.72 -13.53
C ASN A 126 -49.96 56.93 -14.46
N PHE A 127 -49.25 56.78 -15.58
CA PHE A 127 -49.09 57.83 -16.58
C PHE A 127 -50.42 58.16 -17.28
N ILE A 128 -51.20 57.14 -17.65
CA ILE A 128 -52.54 57.32 -18.23
C ILE A 128 -53.46 58.02 -17.21
N GLU A 129 -53.48 57.53 -15.97
CA GLU A 129 -54.33 58.06 -14.90
C GLU A 129 -53.99 59.52 -14.55
N ALA A 130 -52.69 59.87 -14.53
CA ALA A 130 -52.26 61.25 -14.31
C ALA A 130 -52.75 62.19 -15.42
N LYS A 131 -52.67 61.75 -16.69
CA LYS A 131 -53.19 62.50 -17.85
C LYS A 131 -54.71 62.67 -17.82
N GLU A 132 -55.45 61.60 -17.52
CA GLU A 132 -56.91 61.64 -17.43
C GLU A 132 -57.40 62.58 -16.32
N LYS A 133 -56.67 62.65 -15.21
CA LYS A 133 -57.00 63.50 -14.06
C LYS A 133 -56.41 64.91 -14.14
N GLY A 134 -55.59 65.21 -15.16
CA GLY A 134 -54.91 66.50 -15.32
C GLY A 134 -53.88 66.79 -14.22
N LEU A 135 -53.35 65.75 -13.57
CA LEU A 135 -52.32 65.83 -12.52
C LEU A 135 -50.90 65.95 -13.12
N ASP A 136 -50.78 66.02 -14.44
CA ASP A 136 -49.53 66.09 -15.20
C ASP A 136 -49.10 67.53 -15.55
N LYS A 137 -49.84 68.55 -15.09
CA LYS A 137 -49.70 69.95 -15.51
C LYS A 137 -49.08 70.91 -14.48
N ASP A 138 -48.58 70.39 -13.37
CA ASP A 138 -47.78 71.14 -12.39
C ASP A 138 -46.27 70.98 -12.65
#